data_AF-A0A380DXJ9-F1
#
_entry.id   AF-A0A380DXJ9-F1
#
_cell.length_a   1.000
_cell.length_b   1.000
_cell.length_c   1.000
_cell.angle_alpha   90.00
_cell.angle_beta   90.00
_cell.angle_gamma   90.00
#
_symmetry.space_group_name_H-M   'P 1'
#
loop_
_entity.id
_entity.type
_entity.pdbx_description
1 polymer ?
#
loop_
_entity_poly.entity_id
_entity_poly.type
_entity_poly.pdbx_seq_one_letter_code
_entity_poly.pdbx_strand_id
1 'polypeptide(L)' 'MIGKLKYEWLNQPGKNILAGIVVALALIPEAIAFSIIAGVDPMVGLYASFIIAVVTAVVGGRPAMISGATGAVALLVYHL' A
#
# COMPACT_ATOMS: atom_id res chain seq x y z
N MET A 1 3.15 -25.92 -10.37
CA MET A 1 2.32 -24.89 -9.67
C MET A 1 2.89 -24.54 -8.30
N ILE A 2 3.08 -25.50 -7.38
CA ILE A 2 3.69 -25.28 -6.05
C ILE A 2 5.11 -24.68 -6.07
N GLY A 3 5.95 -25.05 -7.03
CA GLY A 3 7.29 -24.46 -7.18
C GLY A 3 7.27 -22.96 -7.50
N LYS A 4 6.27 -22.48 -8.23
CA LYS A 4 6.10 -21.06 -8.58
C LYS A 4 5.69 -20.23 -7.36
N LEU A 5 4.77 -20.75 -6.55
CA LEU A 5 4.36 -20.16 -5.26
C LEU A 5 5.53 -20.09 -4.28
N LYS A 6 6.32 -21.17 -4.14
CA LYS A 6 7.52 -21.16 -3.28
C LYS A 6 8.55 -20.13 -3.73
N TYR A 7 8.73 -19.99 -5.04
CA TYR A 7 9.60 -18.96 -5.60
C TYR A 7 9.03 -17.56 -5.35
N GLU A 8 7.76 -17.30 -5.63
CA GLU A 8 7.14 -15.97 -5.39
C GLU A 8 7.21 -15.52 -3.92
N TRP A 9 7.03 -16.44 -2.97
CA TRP A 9 7.05 -16.13 -1.53
C TRP A 9 8.46 -16.04 -0.92
N LEU A 10 9.42 -16.82 -1.41
CA LEU A 10 10.75 -16.95 -0.78
C LEU A 10 11.89 -16.41 -1.64
N ASN A 11 11.61 -15.88 -2.83
CA ASN A 11 12.63 -15.31 -3.70
C ASN A 11 13.08 -13.94 -3.16
N GLN A 12 14.39 -13.81 -2.95
CA GLN A 12 15.08 -12.56 -2.59
C GLN A 12 14.46 -11.80 -1.41
N PRO A 13 14.43 -12.39 -0.20
CA PRO A 13 13.84 -11.76 0.98
C PRO A 13 14.48 -10.41 1.32
N GLY A 14 15.80 -10.28 1.15
CA GLY A 14 16.50 -9.02 1.37
C GLY A 14 16.01 -7.89 0.47
N LYS A 15 15.75 -8.17 -0.82
CA LYS A 15 15.23 -7.15 -1.75
C LYS A 15 13.78 -6.81 -1.46
N ASN A 16 12.96 -7.79 -1.09
CA ASN A 16 11.55 -7.57 -0.78
C ASN A 16 11.39 -6.69 0.47
N ILE A 17 12.21 -6.92 1.50
CA ILE A 17 12.24 -6.08 2.71
C ILE A 17 12.70 -4.65 2.38
N LEU A 18 13.79 -4.52 1.61
CA LEU A 18 14.31 -3.20 1.21
C LEU A 18 13.29 -2.43 0.37
N ALA A 19 12.67 -3.08 -0.61
CA ALA A 19 11.60 -2.49 -1.43
C ALA A 19 10.40 -2.08 -0.56
N GLY A 20 9.97 -2.93 0.37
CA GLY A 20 8.89 -2.63 1.30
C GLY A 20 9.19 -1.39 2.16
N ILE A 21 10.39 -1.28 2.71
CA ILE A 21 10.81 -0.11 3.50
C ILE A 21 10.83 1.16 2.64
N VAL A 22 11.45 1.10 1.46
CA VAL A 22 11.54 2.26 0.55
C VAL A 22 10.15 2.75 0.18
N VAL A 23 9.25 1.84 -0.16
CA VAL A 23 7.90 2.24 -0.56
C VAL A 23 7.06 2.69 0.63
N ALA A 24 7.20 2.07 1.81
CA ALA A 24 6.55 2.56 3.02
C ALA A 24 6.95 4.01 3.33
N LEU A 25 8.24 4.35 3.19
CA LEU A 25 8.72 5.72 3.36
C LEU A 25 8.16 6.67 2.29
N ALA A 26 8.00 6.20 1.05
CA ALA A 26 7.38 6.98 -0.02
C ALA A 26 5.86 7.22 0.20
N LEU A 27 5.14 6.25 0.76
CA LEU A 27 3.70 6.35 0.99
C LEU A 27 3.31 7.30 2.13
N ILE A 28 4.18 7.54 3.12
CA ILE A 28 3.86 8.42 4.25
C ILE A 28 3.46 9.83 3.78
N PRO A 29 4.28 10.56 3.01
CA PRO A 29 3.88 11.89 2.52
C PRO A 29 2.72 11.83 1.52
N GLU A 30 2.63 10.77 0.71
CA GLU A 30 1.56 10.59 -0.28
C GLU A 30 0.18 10.45 0.40
N ALA A 31 0.07 9.59 1.41
CA ALA A 31 -1.16 9.39 2.17
C ALA A 31 -1.59 10.64 2.94
N ILE A 32 -0.64 11.40 3.49
CA ILE A 32 -0.91 12.68 4.16
C ILE A 32 -1.45 13.71 3.15
N ALA A 33 -0.78 13.86 2.01
CA ALA A 33 -1.20 14.80 0.97
C ALA A 33 -2.61 14.48 0.43
N PHE A 34 -2.91 13.21 0.17
CA PHE A 34 -4.23 12.79 -0.29
C PHE A 34 -5.32 12.95 0.76
N SER A 35 -5.01 12.75 2.05
CA SER A 35 -5.97 13.00 3.13
C SER A 35 -6.33 14.49 3.22
N ILE A 36 -5.33 15.37 3.10
CA ILE A 36 -5.54 16.82 3.06
C ILE A 36 -6.39 17.22 1.87
N ILE A 37 -6.10 16.66 0.68
CA ILE A 37 -6.91 16.92 -0.53
C ILE A 37 -8.34 16.43 -0.35
N ALA A 38 -8.57 15.31 0.34
CA ALA A 38 -9.89 14.77 0.63
C ALA A 38 -10.62 15.48 1.79
N GLY A 39 -10.00 16.44 2.48
CA GLY A 39 -10.60 17.13 3.62
C GLY A 39 -10.75 16.27 4.88
N VAL A 40 -10.07 15.12 4.96
CA VAL A 40 -10.09 14.21 6.12
C VAL A 40 -8.80 14.31 6.92
N ASP A 41 -8.85 13.88 8.18
CA ASP A 41 -7.67 13.86 9.05
C ASP A 41 -6.56 12.96 8.45
N PRO A 42 -5.29 13.40 8.41
CA PRO A 42 -4.16 12.62 7.87
C PRO A 42 -3.99 11.22 8.46
N MET A 43 -4.43 11.01 9.71
CA MET A 43 -4.41 9.68 10.32
C MET A 43 -5.28 8.68 9.55
N VAL A 44 -6.39 9.13 8.95
CA VAL A 44 -7.30 8.27 8.18
C VAL A 44 -6.60 7.68 6.96
N GLY A 45 -5.86 8.49 6.20
CA GLY A 45 -5.11 8.01 5.03
C GLY A 45 -3.98 7.06 5.39
N LEU A 46 -3.30 7.29 6.52
CA LEU A 46 -2.25 6.41 7.02
C LEU A 46 -2.82 5.05 7.46
N TYR A 47 -3.93 5.05 8.21
CA TYR A 47 -4.60 3.81 8.62
C TYR A 47 -5.14 3.04 7.43
N ALA A 48 -5.78 3.72 6.47
CA ALA A 48 -6.28 3.10 5.25
C ALA A 48 -5.14 2.42 4.47
N SER A 49 -4.03 3.13 4.26
CA SER A 49 -2.87 2.60 3.52
C SER A 49 -2.25 1.39 4.21
N PHE A 50 -2.12 1.42 5.54
CA PHE A 50 -1.60 0.29 6.32
C PHE A 50 -2.50 -0.94 6.21
N ILE A 51 -3.81 -0.78 6.44
CA ILE A 51 -4.77 -1.90 6.40
C ILE A 51 -4.81 -2.51 5.00
N ILE A 52 -4.85 -1.69 3.94
CA ILE A 52 -4.86 -2.16 2.56
C ILE A 52 -3.56 -2.91 2.24
N ALA A 53 -2.40 -2.39 2.65
CA ALA A 53 -1.12 -3.07 2.42
C ALA A 53 -1.06 -4.45 3.10
N VAL A 54 -1.55 -4.57 4.34
CA VAL A 54 -1.60 -5.85 5.06
C VAL A 54 -2.55 -6.84 4.39
N VAL A 55 -3.76 -6.40 4.03
CA VAL A 55 -4.77 -7.27 3.39
C VAL A 55 -4.30 -7.73 2.01
N THR A 56 -3.75 -6.82 1.21
CA THR A 56 -3.25 -7.14 -0.13
C THR A 56 -1.98 -7.98 -0.12
N ALA A 57 -1.16 -7.90 0.93
CA ALA A 57 -0.03 -8.82 1.10
C ALA A 57 -0.46 -10.29 1.26
N VAL A 58 -1.64 -10.54 1.84
CA VAL A 58 -2.16 -11.90 2.06
C VAL A 58 -3.06 -12.36 0.92
N VAL A 59 -3.95 -11.48 0.43
CA VAL A 59 -5.03 -11.83 -0.50
C VAL A 59 -4.74 -11.37 -1.95
N GLY A 60 -3.67 -10.60 -2.16
CA GLY A 60 -3.33 -10.02 -3.45
C GLY A 60 -3.02 -11.06 -4.54
N GLY A 61 -3.59 -10.87 -5.73
CA GLY A 61 -3.39 -11.77 -6.87
C GLY A 61 -2.10 -11.51 -7.68
N ARG A 62 -1.42 -10.39 -7.43
CA ARG A 62 -0.19 -10.00 -8.15
C ARG A 62 0.92 -9.62 -7.16
N PRO A 63 1.97 -10.46 -7.02
CA PRO A 63 3.13 -10.13 -6.21
C PRO A 63 3.81 -8.83 -6.68
N ALA A 64 4.38 -8.08 -5.73
CA ALA A 64 5.04 -6.78 -5.92
C ALA A 64 4.14 -5.61 -6.37
N MET A 65 2.81 -5.78 -6.37
CA MET A 65 1.88 -4.65 -6.51
C MET A 65 1.59 -4.02 -5.15
N ILE A 66 1.59 -2.68 -5.10
CA ILE A 66 1.33 -1.92 -3.88
C ILE A 66 -0.06 -1.30 -3.99
N SER A 67 -0.83 -1.44 -2.92
CA SER A 67 -2.19 -0.94 -2.81
C SER A 67 -2.30 -0.10 -1.54
N GLY A 68 -2.92 1.07 -1.64
CA GLY A 68 -3.02 2.03 -0.53
C GLY A 68 -3.96 3.19 -0.87
N ALA A 69 -3.88 4.27 -0.11
CA ALA A 69 -4.63 5.49 -0.39
C ALA A 69 -4.08 6.17 -1.65
N THR A 70 -4.93 6.32 -2.67
CA THR A 70 -4.58 7.00 -3.94
C THR A 70 -5.43 8.25 -4.13
N GLY A 71 -4.90 9.22 -4.87
CA GLY A 71 -5.63 10.45 -5.22
C GLY A 71 -6.97 10.18 -5.93
N ALA A 72 -7.06 9.09 -6.70
CA ALA A 72 -8.30 8.67 -7.36
C ALA A 72 -9.44 8.41 -6.36
N VAL A 73 -9.15 7.79 -5.21
CA VAL A 73 -10.13 7.56 -4.14
C VAL A 73 -10.34 8.83 -3.32
N ALA A 74 -9.29 9.59 -3.04
CA ALA A 74 -9.36 10.83 -2.25
C ALA A 74 -10.32 11.87 -2.85
N LEU A 75 -10.30 12.05 -4.18
CA LEU A 75 -11.18 12.98 -4.87
C LEU A 75 -12.66 12.57 -4.83
N LEU A 76 -12.96 11.28 -4.74
CA LEU A 76 -14.33 10.80 -4.56
C LEU A 76 -14.85 11.07 -3.14
N VAL A 77 -13.95 11.05 -2.15
CA VAL A 77 -14.28 11.25 -0.73
C VAL A 77 -14.37 12.73 -0.35
N TYR A 78 -13.72 13.63 -1.09
CA TYR A 78 -13.72 15.10 -0.85
C TYR A 78 -15.10 15.76 -0.70
N HIS A 79 -16.19 15.07 -1.06
CA HIS A 79 -17.55 15.57 -1.00
C HIS A 79 -18.52 14.73 -0.15
N LEU A 80 -18.00 13.84 0.70
CA LEU A 80 -18.77 13.16 1.76
C LEU A 80 -18.57 13.88 3.10
#